data_AF-A0AAD6P535-F1
#
_entry.id   AF-A0AAD6P535-F1
#
_cell.length_a   1.000
_cell.length_b   1.000
_cell.length_c   1.000
_cell.angle_alpha   90.00
_cell.angle_beta   90.00
_cell.angle_gamma   90.00
#
_symmetry.space_group_name_H-M   'P 1'
#
loop_
_entity.id
_entity.type
_entity.pdbx_description
1 polymer ?
#
loop_
_entity_poly.entity_id
_entity_poly.type
_entity_poly.pdbx_seq_one_letter_code
_entity_poly.pdbx_strand_id
1 'polypeptide(L)'
;MKLGLVESAWKHLCFPGQRLDPVELQKFQLVEKHLSKCSDARKVNDWNGTLREAEASIAAGADYCPQLFMCRAEALLKLHQLEDSELSLSKIEMALGRFENAVAAAEKAGQIDPRNVEVAVLLNNVRLVARARTRGNDLFKSERFTEACSAYGEGLRLDPANSVLYCNRAACWFKLGSLERSIDDCNQALRIQPNYTKALLRRAASYSKLERWADAVRDYEVLRRELPDYNGVAESLFHAQVALKKSRGEEVYNMKFGGEVEEVLGFEQFRAATSLPCVSVVHFKSSSNVHCKQISPLVDTLCVRYPSINFLKVDMEEHPAIANAENVRIVPTFKIYKNGNRVKEIVCPSHDVLEHSYKDHQMPMT
;
A
#
# COMPACT_ATOMS: atom_id res chain seq x y z
N MET A 1 24.53 -1.46 -3.14
CA MET A 1 23.13 -1.05 -2.93
C MET A 1 22.38 -1.39 -4.19
N LYS A 2 21.17 -1.94 -4.07
CA LYS A 2 20.31 -2.30 -5.20
C LYS A 2 19.11 -1.38 -5.08
N LEU A 3 19.21 -0.18 -5.65
CA LEU A 3 18.29 0.92 -5.38
C LEU A 3 17.20 0.95 -6.46
N GLY A 4 15.96 0.59 -6.10
CA GLY A 4 14.80 0.72 -6.99
C GLY A 4 14.26 2.13 -7.13
N LEU A 5 14.10 2.84 -6.01
CA LEU A 5 13.69 4.24 -5.98
C LEU A 5 14.68 4.98 -5.11
N VAL A 6 15.59 5.76 -5.72
CA VAL A 6 16.68 6.43 -4.98
C VAL A 6 16.12 7.41 -3.95
N GLU A 7 15.08 8.16 -4.29
CA GLU A 7 14.42 9.10 -3.36
C GLU A 7 13.71 8.38 -2.19
N SER A 8 13.07 7.24 -2.43
CA SER A 8 12.40 6.45 -1.39
C SER A 8 13.37 5.63 -0.56
N ALA A 9 14.49 5.21 -1.13
CA ALA A 9 15.53 4.46 -0.44
C ALA A 9 16.09 5.26 0.75
N TRP A 10 16.26 6.57 0.60
CA TRP A 10 16.67 7.44 1.72
C TRP A 10 15.69 7.38 2.89
N LYS A 11 14.37 7.45 2.63
CA LYS A 11 13.32 7.37 3.65
C LYS A 11 13.26 6.01 4.35
N HIS A 12 13.50 4.92 3.62
CA HIS A 12 13.50 3.57 4.21
C HIS A 12 14.80 3.21 4.94
N LEU A 13 15.94 3.78 4.52
CA LEU A 13 17.26 3.54 5.13
C LEU A 13 17.50 4.42 6.37
N CYS A 14 16.74 5.50 6.55
CA CYS A 14 16.84 6.41 7.70
C CYS A 14 15.69 6.22 8.72
N PHE A 15 15.42 4.98 9.16
CA PHE A 15 14.63 4.79 10.39
C PHE A 15 15.45 5.19 11.63
N PRO A 16 14.84 5.75 12.69
CA PRO A 16 15.58 6.11 13.91
C PRO A 16 16.14 4.83 14.55
N GLY A 17 17.46 4.65 14.51
CA GLY A 17 18.16 3.57 15.21
C GLY A 17 19.14 2.73 14.39
N GLN A 18 19.17 2.84 13.05
CA GLN A 18 20.16 2.14 12.21
C GLN A 18 21.21 3.12 11.67
N ARG A 19 22.48 2.94 12.06
CA ARG A 19 23.62 3.66 11.48
C ARG A 19 23.93 3.05 10.12
N LEU A 20 23.76 3.82 9.05
CA LEU A 20 24.17 3.44 7.70
C LEU A 20 25.69 3.20 7.66
N ASP A 21 26.11 2.16 6.94
CA ASP A 21 27.51 1.93 6.60
C ASP A 21 28.03 3.13 5.78
N PRO A 22 29.15 3.78 6.17
CA PRO A 22 29.76 4.87 5.40
C PRO A 22 29.95 4.56 3.91
N VAL A 23 30.21 3.29 3.56
CA VAL A 23 30.38 2.85 2.16
C VAL A 23 29.06 2.91 1.39
N GLU A 24 27.95 2.58 2.05
CA GLU A 24 26.61 2.65 1.47
C GLU A 24 26.15 4.10 1.26
N LEU A 25 26.45 4.97 2.22
CA LEU A 25 26.19 6.41 2.10
C LEU A 25 26.95 7.03 0.93
N GLN A 26 28.23 6.65 0.75
CA GLN A 26 29.05 7.15 -0.35
C GLN A 26 28.51 6.69 -1.72
N LYS A 27 28.07 5.44 -1.84
CA LYS A 27 27.44 4.93 -3.09
C LYS A 27 26.15 5.66 -3.39
N PHE A 28 25.34 5.94 -2.37
CA PHE A 28 24.10 6.70 -2.52
C PHE A 28 24.36 8.12 -3.04
N GLN A 29 25.27 8.87 -2.41
CA GLN A 29 25.65 10.22 -2.86
C GLN A 29 26.18 10.23 -4.30
N LEU A 30 26.91 9.18 -4.69
CA LEU A 30 27.39 9.02 -6.06
C LEU A 30 26.23 8.81 -7.05
N VAL A 31 25.26 7.97 -6.70
CA VAL A 31 24.05 7.75 -7.50
C VAL A 31 23.24 9.06 -7.65
N GLU A 32 22.99 9.80 -6.57
CA GLU A 32 22.27 11.08 -6.63
C GLU A 32 22.99 12.11 -7.52
N LYS A 33 24.32 12.19 -7.41
CA LYS A 33 25.13 13.07 -8.25
C LYS A 33 24.97 12.74 -9.73
N HIS A 34 25.06 11.47 -10.10
CA HIS A 34 24.91 11.07 -11.51
C HIS A 34 23.45 11.24 -12.00
N LEU A 35 22.46 11.00 -11.15
CA LEU A 35 21.05 11.28 -11.47
C LEU A 35 20.78 12.75 -11.77
N SER A 36 21.30 13.66 -10.93
CA SER A 36 21.16 15.11 -11.18
C SER A 36 21.78 15.50 -12.52
N LYS A 37 23.00 15.04 -12.79
CA LYS A 37 23.69 15.31 -14.07
C LYS A 37 22.95 14.70 -15.26
N CYS A 38 22.39 13.51 -15.10
CA CYS A 38 21.56 12.86 -16.12
C CYS A 38 20.33 13.72 -16.44
N SER A 39 19.66 14.28 -15.42
CA SER A 39 18.52 15.17 -15.60
C SER A 39 18.91 16.46 -16.33
N ASP A 40 20.03 17.07 -15.95
CA ASP A 40 20.49 18.33 -16.54
C ASP A 40 20.94 18.14 -17.99
N ALA A 41 21.68 17.06 -18.30
CA ALA A 41 22.06 16.69 -19.66
C ALA A 41 20.82 16.45 -20.54
N ARG A 42 19.80 15.78 -19.99
CA ARG A 42 18.52 15.52 -20.69
C ARG A 42 17.78 16.81 -21.03
N LYS A 43 17.75 17.80 -20.12
CA LYS A 43 17.08 19.11 -20.37
C LYS A 43 17.70 19.88 -21.53
N VAL A 44 19.01 19.76 -21.73
CA VAL A 44 19.73 20.45 -22.81
C VAL A 44 19.88 19.59 -24.07
N ASN A 45 19.20 18.43 -24.13
CA ASN A 45 19.28 17.45 -25.21
C ASN A 45 20.71 16.89 -25.46
N ASP A 46 21.58 16.89 -24.44
CA ASP A 46 22.85 16.16 -24.50
C ASP A 46 22.60 14.67 -24.23
N TRP A 47 22.24 13.94 -25.28
CA TRP A 47 21.88 12.52 -25.18
C TRP A 47 23.09 11.63 -24.87
N ASN A 48 24.30 12.00 -25.29
CA ASN A 48 25.52 11.29 -24.92
C ASN A 48 25.85 11.47 -23.44
N GLY A 49 25.73 12.70 -22.92
CA GLY A 49 25.83 12.99 -21.50
C GLY A 49 24.76 12.26 -20.69
N THR A 50 23.51 12.28 -21.16
CA THR A 50 22.38 11.57 -20.52
C THR A 50 22.67 10.07 -20.40
N LEU A 51 23.10 9.43 -21.49
CA LEU A 51 23.43 8.02 -21.51
C LEU A 51 24.59 7.69 -20.56
N ARG A 52 25.68 8.47 -20.62
CA ARG A 52 26.86 8.28 -19.76
C ARG A 52 26.54 8.37 -18.28
N GLU A 53 25.79 9.40 -17.88
CA GLU A 53 25.43 9.60 -16.47
C GLU A 53 24.39 8.57 -16.00
N ALA A 54 23.50 8.12 -16.89
CA ALA A 54 22.60 7.01 -16.60
C ALA A 54 23.38 5.71 -16.34
N GLU A 55 24.33 5.36 -17.20
CA GLU A 55 25.20 4.19 -17.02
C GLU A 55 26.05 4.25 -15.75
N ALA A 56 26.62 5.42 -15.45
CA ALA A 56 27.38 5.62 -14.22
C ALA A 56 26.50 5.44 -12.97
N SER A 57 25.24 5.87 -13.01
CA SER A 57 24.27 5.63 -11.93
C SER A 57 23.95 4.15 -11.77
N ILE A 58 23.75 3.41 -12.88
CA ILE A 58 23.53 1.95 -12.85
C ILE A 58 24.75 1.27 -12.21
N ALA A 59 25.96 1.60 -12.67
CA ALA A 59 27.21 1.03 -12.18
C ALA A 59 27.45 1.33 -10.69
N ALA A 60 26.97 2.47 -10.20
CA ALA A 60 27.04 2.85 -8.79
C ALA A 60 26.00 2.12 -7.89
N GLY A 61 25.04 1.38 -8.47
CA GLY A 61 24.07 0.55 -7.75
C GLY A 61 22.60 0.98 -7.88
N ALA A 62 22.27 1.80 -8.87
CA ALA A 62 20.87 2.14 -9.23
C ALA A 62 20.30 1.20 -10.31
N ASP A 63 20.72 -0.07 -10.28
CA ASP A 63 20.43 -1.10 -11.28
C ASP A 63 18.96 -1.57 -11.31
N TYR A 64 18.10 -1.01 -10.46
CA TYR A 64 16.66 -1.30 -10.40
C TYR A 64 15.77 -0.08 -10.58
N CYS A 65 16.32 1.08 -10.93
CA CYS A 65 15.55 2.31 -11.06
C CYS A 65 14.87 2.41 -12.42
N PRO A 66 13.53 2.22 -12.55
CA PRO A 66 12.88 2.23 -13.86
C PRO A 66 12.99 3.59 -14.56
N GLN A 67 13.01 4.67 -13.77
CA GLN A 67 13.18 6.04 -14.28
C GLN A 67 14.54 6.22 -14.97
N LEU A 68 15.60 5.62 -14.42
CA LEU A 68 16.94 5.68 -15.00
C LEU A 68 17.03 4.89 -16.31
N PHE A 69 16.43 3.70 -16.35
CA PHE A 69 16.34 2.92 -17.59
C PHE A 69 15.47 3.61 -18.65
N MET A 70 14.43 4.34 -18.25
CA MET A 70 13.64 5.18 -19.17
C MET A 70 14.50 6.30 -19.77
N CYS A 71 15.28 7.01 -18.95
CA CYS A 71 16.22 8.03 -19.45
C CYS A 71 17.26 7.44 -20.42
N ARG A 72 17.79 6.25 -20.10
CA ARG A 72 18.69 5.50 -20.97
C ARG A 72 18.01 5.15 -22.31
N ALA A 73 16.83 4.55 -22.28
CA ALA A 73 16.09 4.15 -23.48
C ALA A 73 15.79 5.36 -24.39
N GLU A 74 15.39 6.49 -23.81
CA GLU A 74 15.17 7.73 -24.56
C GLU A 74 16.46 8.23 -25.22
N ALA A 75 17.57 8.29 -24.47
CA ALA A 75 18.85 8.73 -25.01
C ALA A 75 19.31 7.82 -26.17
N LEU A 76 19.21 6.51 -26.01
CA LEU A 76 19.56 5.52 -27.05
C LEU A 76 18.72 5.69 -28.32
N LEU A 77 17.41 5.93 -28.15
CA LEU A 77 16.51 6.20 -29.27
C LEU A 77 16.90 7.49 -30.01
N LYS A 78 17.27 8.54 -29.29
CA LYS A 78 17.72 9.82 -29.86
C LYS A 78 19.10 9.73 -30.52
N LEU A 79 19.93 8.78 -30.08
CA LEU A 79 21.22 8.45 -30.68
C LEU A 79 21.11 7.40 -31.81
N HIS A 80 19.88 7.01 -32.19
CA HIS A 80 19.61 5.99 -33.20
C HIS A 80 20.18 4.59 -32.88
N GLN A 81 20.47 4.32 -31.61
CA GLN A 81 20.87 3.01 -31.10
C GLN A 81 19.61 2.19 -30.76
N LEU A 82 18.89 1.79 -31.80
CA LEU A 82 17.55 1.18 -31.69
C LEU A 82 17.57 -0.17 -30.94
N GLU A 83 18.59 -0.99 -31.17
CA GLU A 83 18.73 -2.30 -30.50
C GLU A 83 18.85 -2.13 -28.98
N ASP A 84 19.82 -1.33 -28.52
CA ASP A 84 20.05 -1.06 -27.10
C ASP A 84 18.83 -0.40 -26.43
N SER A 85 18.11 0.43 -27.18
CA SER A 85 16.85 1.03 -26.73
C SER A 85 15.79 -0.03 -26.44
N GLU A 86 15.60 -1.00 -27.35
CA GLU A 86 14.64 -2.09 -27.17
C GLU A 86 15.04 -3.04 -26.03
N LEU A 87 16.34 -3.31 -25.83
CA LEU A 87 16.82 -4.06 -24.66
C LEU A 87 16.55 -3.33 -23.36
N SER A 88 16.74 -2.00 -23.35
CA SER A 88 16.43 -1.16 -22.19
C SER A 88 14.93 -1.19 -21.89
N LEU A 89 14.08 -1.14 -22.92
CA LEU A 89 12.63 -1.28 -22.78
C LEU A 89 12.22 -2.65 -22.21
N SER A 90 12.83 -3.74 -22.68
CA SER A 90 12.57 -5.08 -22.17
C SER A 90 12.82 -5.18 -20.66
N LYS A 91 13.94 -4.61 -20.18
CA LYS A 91 14.28 -4.57 -18.74
C LYS A 91 13.29 -3.74 -17.93
N ILE A 92 12.83 -2.60 -18.45
CA ILE A 92 11.82 -1.75 -17.80
C ILE A 92 10.52 -2.53 -17.65
N GLU A 93 10.03 -3.13 -18.75
CA GLU A 93 8.78 -3.88 -18.74
C GLU A 93 8.87 -5.10 -17.79
N MET A 94 10.03 -5.76 -17.71
CA MET A 94 10.28 -6.84 -16.74
C MET A 94 10.18 -6.34 -15.29
N ALA A 95 10.83 -5.21 -14.98
CA ALA A 95 10.79 -4.60 -13.65
C ALA A 95 9.38 -4.12 -13.27
N LEU A 96 8.57 -3.67 -14.24
CA LEU A 96 7.17 -3.30 -14.04
C LEU A 96 6.23 -4.52 -13.96
N GLY A 97 6.74 -5.74 -14.14
CA GLY A 97 5.95 -6.97 -14.11
C GLY A 97 5.10 -7.19 -15.36
N ARG A 98 5.42 -6.52 -16.47
CA ARG A 98 4.74 -6.63 -17.76
C ARG A 98 5.51 -7.60 -18.67
N PHE A 99 5.51 -8.87 -18.28
CA PHE A 99 6.37 -9.90 -18.85
C PHE A 99 6.16 -10.10 -20.36
N GLU A 100 4.93 -10.01 -20.83
CA GLU A 100 4.59 -10.16 -22.24
C GLU A 100 5.17 -9.01 -23.09
N ASN A 101 5.08 -7.77 -22.60
CA ASN A 101 5.71 -6.61 -23.23
C ASN A 101 7.25 -6.71 -23.20
N ALA A 102 7.81 -7.22 -22.10
CA ALA A 102 9.25 -7.44 -21.98
C ALA A 102 9.76 -8.44 -23.03
N VAL A 103 9.01 -9.53 -23.27
CA VAL A 103 9.31 -10.49 -24.33
C VAL A 103 9.23 -9.82 -25.70
N ALA A 104 8.16 -9.06 -25.98
CA ALA A 104 7.99 -8.38 -27.27
C ALA A 104 9.13 -7.38 -27.57
N ALA A 105 9.57 -6.61 -26.58
CA ALA A 105 10.71 -5.69 -26.71
C ALA A 105 12.03 -6.43 -26.97
N ALA A 106 12.28 -7.54 -26.26
CA ALA A 106 13.47 -8.36 -26.51
C ALA A 106 13.45 -9.05 -27.89
N GLU A 107 12.27 -9.45 -28.37
CA GLU A 107 12.10 -10.00 -29.71
C GLU A 107 12.39 -8.96 -30.78
N LYS A 108 11.93 -7.72 -30.58
CA LYS A 108 12.21 -6.61 -31.49
C LYS A 108 13.69 -6.28 -31.53
N ALA A 109 14.39 -6.27 -30.39
CA ALA A 109 15.85 -6.15 -30.36
C ALA A 109 16.52 -7.25 -31.19
N GLY A 110 16.09 -8.52 -31.04
CA GLY A 110 16.65 -9.65 -31.79
C GLY A 110 16.33 -9.65 -33.29
N GLN A 111 15.30 -8.91 -33.72
CA GLN A 111 15.02 -8.68 -35.14
C GLN A 111 15.91 -7.59 -35.75
N ILE A 112 16.38 -6.63 -34.94
CA ILE A 112 17.27 -5.54 -35.38
C ILE A 112 18.66 -6.10 -35.68
N ASP A 113 19.24 -6.87 -34.75
CA ASP A 113 20.48 -7.62 -34.97
C ASP A 113 20.33 -9.10 -34.58
N PRO A 114 19.98 -9.98 -35.54
CA PRO A 114 19.85 -11.41 -35.28
C PRO A 114 21.18 -12.12 -34.96
N ARG A 115 22.33 -11.49 -35.19
CA ARG A 115 23.66 -12.07 -34.94
C ARG A 115 24.18 -11.71 -33.55
N ASN A 116 23.53 -10.78 -32.86
CA ASN A 116 23.92 -10.39 -31.51
C ASN A 116 23.59 -11.51 -30.51
N VAL A 117 24.64 -12.19 -30.06
CA VAL A 117 24.54 -13.30 -29.10
C VAL A 117 23.99 -12.82 -27.76
N GLU A 118 24.32 -11.61 -27.32
CA GLU A 118 23.83 -11.06 -26.05
C GLU A 118 22.32 -10.86 -26.07
N VAL A 119 21.79 -10.36 -27.19
CA VAL A 119 20.34 -10.19 -27.39
C VAL A 119 19.64 -11.54 -27.45
N ALA A 120 20.20 -12.51 -28.15
CA ALA A 120 19.64 -13.86 -28.21
C ALA A 120 19.58 -14.51 -26.81
N VAL A 121 20.63 -14.36 -26.00
CA VAL A 121 20.68 -14.84 -24.61
C VAL A 121 19.65 -14.12 -23.74
N LEU A 122 19.56 -12.78 -23.83
CA LEU A 122 18.59 -12.01 -23.06
C LEU A 122 17.16 -12.41 -23.41
N LEU A 123 16.84 -12.51 -24.70
CA LEU A 123 15.52 -12.93 -25.17
C LEU A 123 15.14 -14.31 -24.62
N ASN A 124 16.07 -15.27 -24.65
CA ASN A 124 15.84 -16.58 -24.08
C ASN A 124 15.55 -16.51 -22.58
N ASN A 125 16.35 -15.75 -21.82
CA ASN A 125 16.14 -15.58 -20.37
C ASN A 125 14.79 -14.92 -20.08
N VAL A 126 14.44 -13.83 -20.77
CA VAL A 126 13.17 -13.11 -20.61
C VAL A 126 11.97 -14.04 -20.90
N ARG A 127 12.05 -14.86 -21.95
CA ARG A 127 11.01 -15.87 -22.26
C ARG A 127 10.89 -16.93 -21.16
N LEU A 128 12.01 -17.43 -20.65
CA LEU A 128 12.00 -18.43 -19.58
C LEU A 128 11.43 -17.86 -18.27
N VAL A 129 11.78 -16.61 -17.92
CA VAL A 129 11.21 -15.90 -16.77
C VAL A 129 9.70 -15.71 -16.93
N ALA A 130 9.24 -15.25 -18.10
CA ALA A 130 7.81 -15.09 -18.39
C ALA A 130 7.05 -16.42 -18.30
N ARG A 131 7.62 -17.51 -18.83
CA ARG A 131 7.05 -18.86 -18.73
C ARG A 131 6.97 -19.35 -17.28
N ALA A 132 8.05 -19.18 -16.51
CA ALA A 132 8.10 -19.53 -15.10
C ALA A 132 7.01 -18.78 -14.30
N ARG A 133 6.82 -17.49 -14.58
CA ARG A 133 5.74 -16.67 -13.99
C ARG A 133 4.36 -17.21 -14.33
N THR A 134 4.08 -17.47 -15.61
CA THR A 134 2.77 -17.97 -16.06
C THR A 134 2.48 -19.34 -15.47
N ARG A 135 3.44 -20.27 -15.53
CA ARG A 135 3.35 -21.60 -14.90
C ARG A 135 3.08 -21.48 -13.39
N GLY A 136 3.80 -20.61 -12.69
CA GLY A 136 3.58 -20.37 -11.26
C GLY A 136 2.17 -19.84 -10.96
N ASN A 137 1.67 -18.92 -11.78
CA ASN A 137 0.32 -18.38 -11.64
C ASN A 137 -0.76 -19.45 -11.85
N ASP A 138 -0.59 -20.31 -12.85
CA ASP A 138 -1.55 -21.38 -13.14
C ASP A 138 -1.55 -22.43 -12.03
N LEU A 139 -0.38 -22.81 -11.53
CA LEU A 139 -0.25 -23.69 -10.36
C LEU A 139 -0.87 -23.07 -9.11
N PHE A 140 -0.71 -21.76 -8.90
CA PHE A 140 -1.32 -21.04 -7.79
C PHE A 140 -2.86 -21.06 -7.88
N LYS A 141 -3.42 -20.83 -9.07
CA LYS A 141 -4.88 -20.91 -9.31
C LYS A 141 -5.42 -22.32 -9.08
N SER A 142 -4.62 -23.35 -9.38
CA SER A 142 -4.92 -24.75 -9.08
C SER A 142 -4.59 -25.17 -7.64
N GLU A 143 -4.30 -24.21 -6.74
CA GLU A 143 -3.96 -24.44 -5.33
C GLU A 143 -2.71 -25.32 -5.07
N ARG A 144 -1.90 -25.56 -6.10
CA ARG A 144 -0.65 -26.32 -6.04
C ARG A 144 0.50 -25.41 -5.59
N PHE A 145 0.41 -24.89 -4.37
CA PHE A 145 1.28 -23.82 -3.88
C PHE A 145 2.76 -24.19 -3.80
N THR A 146 3.11 -25.44 -3.45
CA THR A 146 4.50 -25.91 -3.41
C THR A 146 5.14 -25.89 -4.79
N GLU A 147 4.42 -26.32 -5.81
CA GLU A 147 4.89 -26.33 -7.19
C GLU A 147 4.92 -24.93 -7.79
N ALA A 148 3.95 -24.08 -7.42
CA ALA A 148 3.98 -22.66 -7.75
C ALA A 148 5.23 -21.98 -7.17
N CYS A 149 5.60 -22.27 -5.91
CA CYS A 149 6.84 -21.80 -5.31
C CYS A 149 8.07 -22.19 -6.16
N SER A 150 8.13 -23.46 -6.58
CA SER A 150 9.22 -23.97 -7.42
C SER A 150 9.28 -23.24 -8.76
N ALA A 151 8.14 -23.08 -9.45
CA ALA A 151 8.08 -22.37 -10.73
C ALA A 151 8.52 -20.90 -10.61
N TYR A 152 8.07 -20.16 -9.60
CA TYR A 152 8.57 -18.80 -9.36
C TYR A 152 10.06 -18.78 -9.01
N GLY A 153 10.53 -19.79 -8.26
CA GLY A 153 11.95 -19.98 -7.97
C GLY A 153 12.80 -20.22 -9.21
N GLU A 154 12.30 -20.95 -10.21
CA GLU A 154 12.96 -21.11 -11.50
C GLU A 154 13.18 -19.76 -12.20
N GLY A 155 12.14 -18.92 -12.24
CA GLY A 155 12.23 -17.56 -12.79
C GLY A 155 13.23 -16.68 -12.02
N LEU A 156 13.20 -16.74 -10.69
CA LEU A 156 14.12 -15.98 -9.82
C LEU A 156 15.59 -16.41 -9.95
N ARG A 157 15.89 -17.62 -10.43
CA ARG A 157 17.28 -17.99 -10.76
C ARG A 157 17.82 -17.26 -11.98
N LEU A 158 16.93 -16.89 -12.91
CA LEU A 158 17.26 -16.17 -14.14
C LEU A 158 17.18 -14.65 -13.98
N ASP A 159 16.22 -14.19 -13.16
CA ASP A 159 16.05 -12.79 -12.78
C ASP A 159 15.97 -12.66 -11.25
N PRO A 160 17.12 -12.64 -10.54
CA PRO A 160 17.18 -12.56 -9.08
C PRO A 160 16.68 -11.24 -8.48
N ALA A 161 16.24 -10.30 -9.31
CA ALA A 161 15.78 -9.00 -8.87
C ALA A 161 14.37 -8.69 -9.38
N ASN A 162 13.57 -9.73 -9.59
CA ASN A 162 12.19 -9.59 -9.96
C ASN A 162 11.29 -9.47 -8.71
N SER A 163 10.89 -8.23 -8.37
CA SER A 163 10.01 -7.96 -7.22
C SER A 163 8.67 -8.71 -7.32
N VAL A 164 8.15 -8.88 -8.53
CA VAL A 164 6.86 -9.54 -8.80
C VAL A 164 6.94 -11.04 -8.54
N LEU A 165 7.99 -11.71 -9.00
CA LEU A 165 8.16 -13.15 -8.71
C LEU A 165 8.36 -13.41 -7.22
N TYR A 166 9.13 -12.57 -6.52
CA TYR A 166 9.24 -12.64 -5.06
C TYR A 166 7.88 -12.48 -4.38
N CYS A 167 7.10 -11.45 -4.74
CA CYS A 167 5.77 -11.23 -4.15
C CYS A 167 4.78 -12.37 -4.45
N ASN A 168 4.85 -12.98 -5.63
CA ASN A 168 4.00 -14.12 -5.99
C ASN A 168 4.42 -15.39 -5.24
N ARG A 169 5.73 -15.63 -5.09
CA ARG A 169 6.23 -16.76 -4.29
C ARG A 169 5.91 -16.58 -2.80
N ALA A 170 6.00 -15.36 -2.27
CA ALA A 170 5.54 -15.03 -0.94
C ALA A 170 4.05 -15.37 -0.74
N ALA A 171 3.21 -15.20 -1.77
CA ALA A 171 1.79 -15.57 -1.72
C ALA A 171 1.60 -17.07 -1.50
N CYS A 172 2.41 -17.88 -2.19
CA CYS A 172 2.42 -19.33 -2.03
C CYS A 172 2.86 -19.72 -0.62
N TRP A 173 3.95 -19.14 -0.10
CA TRP A 173 4.42 -19.40 1.26
C TRP A 173 3.38 -19.05 2.32
N PHE A 174 2.68 -17.93 2.14
CA PHE A 174 1.60 -17.52 3.03
C PHE A 174 0.45 -18.55 3.03
N LYS A 175 0.05 -19.06 1.86
CA LYS A 175 -0.98 -20.10 1.72
C LYS A 175 -0.55 -21.43 2.33
N LEU A 176 0.74 -21.75 2.28
CA LEU A 176 1.34 -22.92 2.92
C LEU A 176 1.57 -22.76 4.43
N GLY A 177 1.24 -21.61 5.02
CA GLY A 177 1.49 -21.32 6.44
C GLY A 177 2.98 -21.11 6.78
N SER A 178 3.87 -21.08 5.79
CA SER A 178 5.30 -20.78 5.98
C SER A 178 5.51 -19.26 6.05
N LEU A 179 5.05 -18.64 7.14
CA LEU A 179 4.95 -17.18 7.26
C LEU A 179 6.31 -16.47 7.23
N GLU A 180 7.34 -17.03 7.87
CA GLU A 180 8.69 -16.43 7.84
C GLU A 180 9.27 -16.41 6.41
N ARG A 181 9.10 -17.48 5.64
CA ARG A 181 9.52 -17.48 4.21
C ARG A 181 8.74 -16.48 3.37
N SER A 182 7.46 -16.28 3.70
CA SER A 182 6.64 -15.24 3.05
C SER A 182 7.20 -13.84 3.34
N ILE A 183 7.60 -13.58 4.59
CA ILE A 183 8.22 -12.33 5.02
C ILE A 183 9.56 -12.12 4.30
N ASP A 184 10.41 -13.14 4.21
CA ASP A 184 11.70 -13.06 3.53
C ASP A 184 11.55 -12.68 2.05
N ASP A 185 10.65 -13.35 1.33
CA ASP A 185 10.37 -13.02 -0.07
C ASP A 185 9.75 -11.62 -0.21
N CYS A 186 8.87 -11.20 0.70
CA CYS A 186 8.35 -9.83 0.70
C CYS A 186 9.47 -8.79 0.97
N ASN A 187 10.42 -9.09 1.86
CA ASN A 187 11.56 -8.23 2.13
C ASN A 187 12.44 -8.06 0.88
N GLN A 188 12.68 -9.14 0.12
CA GLN A 188 13.39 -9.02 -1.16
C GLN A 188 12.60 -8.16 -2.16
N ALA A 189 11.30 -8.41 -2.30
CA ALA A 189 10.45 -7.62 -3.20
C ALA A 189 10.47 -6.12 -2.84
N LEU A 190 10.42 -5.79 -1.54
CA LEU A 190 10.42 -4.41 -1.05
C LEU A 190 11.81 -3.75 -1.09
N ARG A 191 12.89 -4.54 -1.00
CA ARG A 191 14.23 -4.02 -1.26
C ARG A 191 14.39 -3.54 -2.71
N ILE A 192 13.77 -4.27 -3.64
CA ILE A 192 13.78 -3.94 -5.07
C ILE A 192 12.78 -2.82 -5.36
N GLN A 193 11.57 -2.90 -4.82
CA GLN A 193 10.50 -1.92 -5.03
C GLN A 193 9.87 -1.53 -3.69
N PRO A 194 10.37 -0.46 -3.03
CA PRO A 194 9.98 -0.11 -1.65
C PRO A 194 8.48 0.14 -1.45
N ASN A 195 7.81 0.70 -2.46
CA ASN A 195 6.38 1.03 -2.40
C ASN A 195 5.51 -0.08 -3.03
N TYR A 196 5.99 -1.32 -3.09
CA TYR A 196 5.21 -2.41 -3.70
C TYR A 196 4.06 -2.84 -2.78
N THR A 197 2.90 -2.22 -2.97
CA THR A 197 1.71 -2.37 -2.12
C THR A 197 1.30 -3.83 -1.90
N LYS A 198 1.38 -4.69 -2.94
CA LYS A 198 1.06 -6.13 -2.80
C LYS A 198 2.03 -6.86 -1.87
N ALA A 199 3.31 -6.52 -1.89
CA ALA A 199 4.31 -7.11 -1.00
C ALA A 199 4.15 -6.59 0.43
N LEU A 200 3.90 -5.28 0.62
CA LEU A 200 3.59 -4.69 1.93
C LEU A 200 2.37 -5.35 2.57
N LEU A 201 1.26 -5.48 1.83
CA LEU A 201 0.02 -6.07 2.33
C LEU A 201 0.25 -7.51 2.80
N ARG A 202 1.02 -8.27 2.02
CA ARG A 202 1.31 -9.67 2.30
C ARG A 202 2.27 -9.85 3.49
N ARG A 203 3.26 -8.97 3.62
CA ARG A 203 4.17 -8.95 4.76
C ARG A 203 3.43 -8.58 6.05
N ALA A 204 2.59 -7.55 6.01
CA ALA A 204 1.73 -7.16 7.13
C ALA A 204 0.79 -8.28 7.57
N ALA A 205 0.16 -8.98 6.62
CA ALA A 205 -0.68 -10.15 6.91
C ALA A 205 0.11 -11.31 7.52
N SER A 206 1.35 -11.53 7.05
CA SER A 206 2.24 -12.57 7.60
C SER A 206 2.67 -12.24 9.02
N TYR A 207 3.05 -10.98 9.29
CA TYR A 207 3.35 -10.50 10.64
C TYR A 207 2.14 -10.62 11.57
N SER A 208 0.94 -10.27 11.09
CA SER A 208 -0.30 -10.40 11.88
C SER A 208 -0.54 -11.86 12.28
N LYS A 209 -0.35 -12.82 11.36
CA LYS A 209 -0.49 -14.25 11.68
C LYS A 209 0.59 -14.80 12.61
N LEU A 210 1.77 -14.17 12.66
CA LEU A 210 2.84 -14.49 13.61
C LEU A 210 2.72 -13.69 14.92
N GLU A 211 1.64 -12.93 15.11
CA GLU A 211 1.44 -12.04 16.26
C GLU A 211 2.55 -10.98 16.44
N ARG A 212 3.27 -10.67 15.36
CA ARG A 212 4.26 -9.59 15.30
C ARG A 212 3.54 -8.27 15.03
N TRP A 213 2.65 -7.88 15.95
CA TRP A 213 1.68 -6.81 15.74
C TRP A 213 2.33 -5.45 15.45
N ALA A 214 3.45 -5.13 16.10
CA ALA A 214 4.17 -3.88 15.87
C ALA A 214 4.71 -3.78 14.43
N ASP A 215 5.20 -4.90 13.87
CA ASP A 215 5.68 -4.95 12.49
C ASP A 215 4.50 -4.83 11.50
N ALA A 216 3.39 -5.50 11.79
CA ALA A 216 2.17 -5.44 10.97
C ALA A 216 1.59 -4.03 10.91
N VAL A 217 1.47 -3.34 12.06
CA VAL A 217 0.96 -1.96 12.14
C VAL A 217 1.80 -1.02 11.28
N ARG A 218 3.14 -1.11 11.36
CA ARG A 218 4.03 -0.26 10.53
C ARG A 218 3.76 -0.42 9.03
N ASP A 219 3.62 -1.65 8.54
CA ASP A 219 3.35 -1.89 7.12
C ASP A 219 1.94 -1.42 6.72
N TYR A 220 0.93 -1.63 7.57
CA TYR A 220 -0.43 -1.17 7.31
C TYR A 220 -0.56 0.36 7.33
N GLU A 221 0.23 1.07 8.14
CA GLU A 221 0.28 2.54 8.14
C GLU A 221 0.86 3.09 6.84
N VAL A 222 1.92 2.46 6.32
CA VAL A 222 2.45 2.81 4.99
C VAL A 222 1.37 2.59 3.93
N LEU A 223 0.72 1.43 3.94
CA LEU A 223 -0.37 1.13 3.01
C LEU A 223 -1.53 2.11 3.11
N ARG A 224 -1.86 2.57 4.31
CA ARG A 224 -2.93 3.55 4.53
C ARG A 224 -2.61 4.90 3.88
N ARG A 225 -1.35 5.32 3.90
CA ARG A 225 -0.90 6.56 3.26
C ARG A 225 -0.94 6.45 1.74
N GLU A 226 -0.54 5.30 1.20
CA GLU A 226 -0.51 5.04 -0.24
C GLU A 226 -1.91 4.75 -0.83
N LEU A 227 -2.81 4.15 -0.04
CA LEU A 227 -4.15 3.72 -0.43
C LEU A 227 -5.20 4.21 0.60
N PRO A 228 -5.46 5.53 0.70
CA PRO A 228 -6.32 6.10 1.73
C PRO A 228 -7.77 5.57 1.68
N ASP A 229 -8.27 5.31 0.47
CA ASP A 229 -9.66 4.90 0.23
C ASP A 229 -9.88 3.38 0.30
N TYR A 230 -8.82 2.59 0.56
CA TYR A 230 -8.93 1.14 0.60
C TYR A 230 -9.32 0.63 1.99
N ASN A 231 -10.61 0.43 2.22
CA ASN A 231 -11.19 -0.02 3.49
C ASN A 231 -10.60 -1.33 4.03
N GLY A 232 -10.15 -2.25 3.17
CA GLY A 232 -9.54 -3.51 3.65
C GLY A 232 -8.24 -3.28 4.45
N VAL A 233 -7.42 -2.29 4.06
CA VAL A 233 -6.23 -1.90 4.83
C VAL A 233 -6.63 -1.17 6.12
N ALA A 234 -7.72 -0.42 6.09
CA ALA A 234 -8.27 0.24 7.27
C ALA A 234 -8.60 -0.74 8.39
N GLU A 235 -9.35 -1.76 8.02
CA GLU A 235 -9.81 -2.83 8.90
C GLU A 235 -8.62 -3.61 9.45
N SER A 236 -7.72 -4.02 8.56
CA SER A 236 -6.53 -4.78 8.95
C SER A 236 -5.61 -3.99 9.89
N LEU A 237 -5.43 -2.68 9.64
CA LEU A 237 -4.67 -1.79 10.52
C LEU A 237 -5.30 -1.71 11.91
N PHE A 238 -6.61 -1.49 11.97
CA PHE A 238 -7.34 -1.40 13.23
C PHE A 238 -7.20 -2.68 14.04
N HIS A 239 -7.40 -3.85 13.43
CA HIS A 239 -7.22 -5.13 14.10
C HIS A 239 -5.80 -5.33 14.61
N ALA A 240 -4.80 -4.98 13.80
CA ALA A 240 -3.39 -5.08 14.21
C ALA A 240 -3.06 -4.13 15.38
N GLN A 241 -3.61 -2.91 15.40
CA GLN A 241 -3.44 -1.96 16.51
C GLN A 241 -4.11 -2.44 17.80
N VAL A 242 -5.33 -2.96 17.70
CA VAL A 242 -6.06 -3.56 18.83
C VAL A 242 -5.27 -4.74 19.41
N ALA A 243 -4.78 -5.63 18.54
CA ALA A 243 -4.00 -6.78 18.96
C ALA A 243 -2.65 -6.38 19.59
N LEU A 244 -1.98 -5.33 19.06
CA LEU A 244 -0.77 -4.77 19.63
C LEU A 244 -0.99 -4.26 21.06
N LYS A 245 -2.04 -3.47 21.29
CA LYS A 245 -2.41 -2.97 22.62
C LYS A 245 -2.67 -4.13 23.58
N LYS A 246 -3.46 -5.11 23.15
CA LYS A 246 -3.73 -6.32 23.93
C LYS A 246 -2.45 -7.08 24.28
N SER A 247 -1.51 -7.23 23.35
CA SER A 247 -0.22 -7.90 23.59
C SER A 247 0.68 -7.15 24.59
N ARG A 248 0.47 -5.84 24.78
CA ARG A 248 1.17 -5.00 25.76
C ARG A 248 0.50 -5.01 27.13
N GLY A 249 -0.60 -5.74 27.30
CA GLY A 249 -1.38 -5.75 28.53
C GLY A 249 -2.22 -4.50 28.75
N GLU A 250 -2.42 -3.68 27.71
CA GLU A 250 -3.32 -2.54 27.76
C GLU A 250 -4.77 -3.02 27.73
N GLU A 251 -5.64 -2.37 28.50
CA GLU A 251 -7.06 -2.68 28.51
C GLU A 251 -7.70 -2.26 27.17
N VAL A 252 -8.16 -3.24 26.39
CA VAL A 252 -8.88 -3.01 25.13
C VAL A 252 -10.31 -3.49 25.31
N TYR A 253 -11.25 -2.56 25.52
CA TYR A 253 -12.68 -2.93 25.56
C TYR A 253 -13.36 -2.63 24.22
N ASN A 254 -14.12 -3.61 23.71
CA ASN A 254 -15.16 -3.47 22.68
C ASN A 254 -14.84 -2.51 21.50
N MET A 255 -13.60 -2.57 21.00
CA MET A 255 -13.21 -1.84 19.79
C MET A 255 -13.77 -2.59 18.57
N LYS A 256 -14.97 -2.25 18.12
CA LYS A 256 -15.50 -2.68 16.82
C LYS A 256 -14.90 -1.81 15.72
N PHE A 257 -14.52 -2.44 14.61
CA PHE A 257 -14.22 -1.69 13.39
C PHE A 257 -15.56 -1.16 12.84
N GLY A 258 -15.72 0.16 12.85
CA GLY A 258 -16.86 0.87 12.27
C GLY A 258 -16.77 0.87 10.74
N GLY A 259 -17.91 1.03 10.08
CA GLY A 259 -18.00 0.98 8.61
C GLY A 259 -19.44 0.86 8.11
N GLU A 260 -20.35 0.44 9.00
CA GLU A 260 -21.79 0.55 8.83
C GLU A 260 -22.37 1.43 9.94
N VAL A 261 -23.37 2.23 9.59
CA VAL A 261 -24.10 3.02 10.57
C VAL A 261 -25.14 2.13 11.24
N GLU A 262 -25.00 1.91 12.55
CA GLU A 262 -25.90 1.06 13.32
C GLU A 262 -27.20 1.82 13.65
N GLU A 263 -28.36 1.30 13.22
CA GLU A 263 -29.65 1.80 13.69
C GLU A 263 -29.93 1.28 15.10
N VAL A 264 -30.26 2.21 15.99
CA VAL A 264 -30.53 1.93 17.40
C VAL A 264 -32.02 1.70 17.58
N LEU A 265 -32.38 0.46 17.92
CA LEU A 265 -33.76 -0.01 18.04
C LEU A 265 -34.30 0.03 19.48
N GLY A 266 -33.46 0.42 20.46
CA GLY A 266 -33.85 0.39 21.85
C GLY A 266 -32.87 1.07 22.80
N PHE A 267 -33.39 1.42 23.98
CA PHE A 267 -32.66 2.19 24.99
C PHE A 267 -31.46 1.42 25.59
N GLU A 268 -31.56 0.09 25.72
CA GLU A 268 -30.43 -0.72 26.18
C GLU A 268 -29.29 -0.78 25.16
N GLN A 269 -29.62 -0.95 23.87
CA GLN A 269 -28.66 -0.91 22.77
C GLN A 269 -27.97 0.46 22.71
N PHE A 270 -28.75 1.54 22.83
CA PHE A 270 -28.23 2.91 22.89
C PHE A 270 -27.21 3.08 24.03
N ARG A 271 -27.59 2.67 25.24
CA ARG A 271 -26.72 2.79 26.42
C ARG A 271 -25.47 1.93 26.25
N ALA A 272 -25.60 0.70 25.75
CA ALA A 272 -24.47 -0.19 25.52
C ALA A 272 -23.49 0.42 24.50
N ALA A 273 -23.98 0.95 23.38
CA ALA A 273 -23.16 1.50 22.31
C ALA A 273 -22.47 2.84 22.67
N THR A 274 -23.12 3.67 23.48
CA THR A 274 -22.56 4.95 23.97
C THR A 274 -21.63 4.77 25.17
N SER A 275 -21.79 3.69 25.95
CA SER A 275 -20.91 3.34 27.07
C SER A 275 -19.62 2.63 26.66
N LEU A 276 -19.44 2.35 25.36
CA LEU A 276 -18.19 1.79 24.85
C LEU A 276 -17.03 2.78 25.05
N PRO A 277 -15.81 2.31 25.35
CA PRO A 277 -14.62 3.15 25.39
C PRO A 277 -14.05 3.37 23.98
N CYS A 278 -14.91 3.88 23.12
CA CYS A 278 -14.58 4.39 21.80
C CYS A 278 -15.25 5.76 21.62
N VAL A 279 -15.02 6.38 20.46
CA VAL A 279 -15.79 7.54 20.05
C VAL A 279 -17.04 7.03 19.35
N SER A 280 -18.21 7.37 19.90
CA SER A 280 -19.51 7.08 19.30
C SER A 280 -20.17 8.38 18.86
N VAL A 281 -20.59 8.45 17.61
CA VAL A 281 -21.34 9.56 17.03
C VAL A 281 -22.77 9.11 16.83
N VAL A 282 -23.70 9.78 17.49
CA VAL A 282 -25.14 9.49 17.39
C VAL A 282 -25.81 10.57 16.58
N HIS A 283 -26.40 10.18 15.44
CA HIS A 283 -27.27 11.01 14.62
C HIS A 283 -28.74 10.79 15.04
N PHE A 284 -29.31 11.78 15.70
CA PHE A 284 -30.75 11.84 15.98
C PHE A 284 -31.47 12.41 14.75
N LYS A 285 -32.31 11.57 14.13
CA LYS A 285 -33.06 11.88 12.91
C LYS A 285 -34.57 11.75 13.13
N SER A 286 -35.32 12.27 12.17
CA SER A 286 -36.74 12.04 12.01
C SER A 286 -37.01 11.78 10.53
N SER A 287 -37.77 10.73 10.24
CA SER A 287 -38.11 10.31 8.88
C SER A 287 -38.99 11.34 8.14
N SER A 288 -39.71 12.20 8.85
CA SER A 288 -40.47 13.31 8.27
C SER A 288 -39.63 14.57 7.97
N ASN A 289 -38.41 14.69 8.50
CA ASN A 289 -37.57 15.88 8.36
C ASN A 289 -36.71 15.87 7.09
N VAL A 290 -36.83 16.91 6.26
CA VAL A 290 -36.10 17.02 4.96
C VAL A 290 -34.59 17.15 5.14
N HIS A 291 -34.13 17.91 6.15
CA HIS A 291 -32.69 18.10 6.40
C HIS A 291 -32.01 16.80 6.85
N CYS A 292 -32.72 15.97 7.63
CA CYS A 292 -32.25 14.63 8.01
C CYS A 292 -32.06 13.70 6.80
N LYS A 293 -32.95 13.79 5.79
CA LYS A 293 -32.82 13.02 4.54
C LYS A 293 -31.61 13.46 3.71
N GLN A 294 -31.30 14.75 3.71
CA GLN A 294 -30.13 15.29 3.01
C GLN A 294 -28.81 14.92 3.69
N ILE A 295 -28.77 14.93 5.02
CA ILE A 295 -27.56 14.64 5.80
C ILE A 295 -27.29 13.15 5.99
N SER A 296 -28.31 12.27 5.96
CA SER A 296 -28.10 10.83 6.22
C SER A 296 -27.05 10.17 5.31
N PRO A 297 -27.03 10.40 3.98
CA PRO A 297 -25.99 9.86 3.09
C PRO A 297 -24.57 10.34 3.43
N LEU A 298 -24.45 11.56 3.97
CA LEU A 298 -23.17 12.08 4.45
C LEU A 298 -22.69 11.27 5.65
N VAL A 299 -23.58 10.93 6.59
CA VAL A 299 -23.22 10.09 7.76
C VAL A 299 -22.73 8.71 7.31
N ASP A 300 -23.38 8.12 6.31
CA ASP A 300 -22.95 6.84 5.73
C ASP A 300 -21.56 6.96 5.08
N THR A 301 -21.32 8.05 4.34
CA THR A 301 -20.01 8.35 3.74
C THR A 301 -18.92 8.55 4.80
N LEU A 302 -19.24 9.23 5.88
CA LEU A 302 -18.31 9.52 6.98
C LEU A 302 -18.01 8.28 7.82
N CYS A 303 -18.98 7.36 7.96
CA CYS A 303 -18.77 6.07 8.59
C CYS A 303 -17.70 5.24 7.86
N VAL A 304 -17.77 5.23 6.52
CA VAL A 304 -16.76 4.60 5.67
C VAL A 304 -15.40 5.28 5.80
N ARG A 305 -15.38 6.62 5.84
CA ARG A 305 -14.15 7.42 5.93
C ARG A 305 -13.46 7.32 7.29
N TYR A 306 -14.23 7.19 8.37
CA TYR A 306 -13.74 7.16 9.75
C TYR A 306 -14.14 5.88 10.48
N PRO A 307 -13.61 4.72 10.08
CA PRO A 307 -14.02 3.43 10.61
C PRO A 307 -13.58 3.19 12.07
N SER A 308 -12.75 4.07 12.64
CA SER A 308 -12.41 4.02 14.07
C SER A 308 -13.50 4.64 14.98
N ILE A 309 -14.52 5.26 14.38
CA ILE A 309 -15.64 5.91 15.07
C ILE A 309 -16.88 5.04 14.90
N ASN A 310 -17.62 4.81 15.98
CA ASN A 310 -18.90 4.12 15.94
C ASN A 310 -19.99 5.11 15.52
N PHE A 311 -20.67 4.87 14.40
CA PHE A 311 -21.76 5.73 13.94
C PHE A 311 -23.10 5.07 14.23
N LEU A 312 -23.98 5.80 14.90
CA LEU A 312 -25.29 5.35 15.34
C LEU A 312 -26.37 6.27 14.76
N LYS A 313 -27.50 5.72 14.34
CA LYS A 313 -28.71 6.47 13.98
C LYS A 313 -29.83 6.14 14.96
N VAL A 314 -30.49 7.19 15.48
CA VAL A 314 -31.68 7.06 16.33
C VAL A 314 -32.82 7.80 15.62
N ASP A 315 -33.88 7.07 15.25
CA ASP A 315 -35.11 7.71 14.78
C ASP A 315 -35.97 8.12 15.97
N MET A 316 -36.23 9.41 16.11
CA MET A 316 -37.00 9.94 17.23
C MET A 316 -38.49 9.60 17.13
N GLU A 317 -39.01 9.33 15.94
CA GLU A 317 -40.42 8.97 15.75
C GLU A 317 -40.69 7.54 16.26
N GLU A 318 -39.73 6.63 16.05
CA GLU A 318 -39.80 5.24 16.51
C GLU A 318 -39.37 5.09 17.97
N HIS A 319 -38.39 5.89 18.42
CA HIS A 319 -37.78 5.77 19.75
C HIS A 319 -37.73 7.09 20.55
N PRO A 320 -38.89 7.70 20.86
CA PRO A 320 -38.95 9.01 21.53
C PRO A 320 -38.37 8.99 22.95
N ALA A 321 -38.36 7.84 23.62
CA ALA A 321 -37.79 7.69 24.96
C ALA A 321 -36.28 8.00 25.00
N ILE A 322 -35.54 7.63 23.95
CA ILE A 322 -34.09 7.91 23.85
C ILE A 322 -33.88 9.41 23.64
N ALA A 323 -34.63 10.03 22.73
CA ALA A 323 -34.56 11.46 22.46
C ALA A 323 -34.89 12.30 23.71
N ASN A 324 -35.91 11.90 24.47
CA ASN A 324 -36.30 12.56 25.72
C ASN A 324 -35.22 12.44 26.79
N ALA A 325 -34.65 11.24 26.98
CA ALA A 325 -33.55 11.03 27.94
C ALA A 325 -32.31 11.86 27.57
N GLU A 326 -32.07 12.04 26.28
CA GLU A 326 -30.98 12.86 25.75
C GLU A 326 -31.35 14.34 25.57
N ASN A 327 -32.55 14.79 25.93
CA ASN A 327 -33.01 16.17 25.73
C ASN A 327 -32.91 16.67 24.27
N VAL A 328 -33.08 15.80 23.28
CA VAL A 328 -33.06 16.18 21.86
C VAL A 328 -34.47 16.59 21.43
N ARG A 329 -34.63 17.87 21.05
CA ARG A 329 -35.91 18.43 20.58
C ARG A 329 -35.88 18.90 19.12
N ILE A 330 -34.68 19.09 18.58
CA ILE A 330 -34.43 19.61 17.24
C ILE A 330 -33.66 18.54 16.47
N VAL A 331 -33.99 18.35 15.20
CA VAL A 331 -33.32 17.37 14.33
C VAL A 331 -33.00 18.01 12.97
N PRO A 332 -31.88 17.62 12.33
CA PRO A 332 -30.89 16.62 12.78
C PRO A 332 -30.00 17.15 13.91
N THR A 333 -29.77 16.33 14.93
CA THR A 333 -28.84 16.63 16.03
C THR A 333 -27.82 15.50 16.14
N PHE A 334 -26.57 15.87 16.33
CA PHE A 334 -25.45 14.94 16.50
C PHE A 334 -24.88 15.06 17.89
N LYS A 335 -24.64 13.92 18.53
CA LYS A 335 -23.94 13.86 19.81
C LYS A 335 -22.74 12.95 19.72
N ILE A 336 -21.62 13.43 20.25
CA ILE A 336 -20.37 12.68 20.31
C ILE A 336 -20.15 12.23 21.76
N TYR A 337 -19.96 10.93 21.92
CA TYR A 337 -19.62 10.27 23.17
C TYR A 337 -18.19 9.77 23.09
N LYS A 338 -17.45 9.90 24.19
CA LYS A 338 -16.10 9.36 24.35
C LYS A 338 -16.02 8.71 25.72
N ASN A 339 -15.78 7.41 25.75
CA ASN A 339 -15.67 6.62 26.99
C ASN A 339 -16.90 6.79 27.90
N GLY A 340 -18.10 6.65 27.35
CA GLY A 340 -19.36 6.79 28.09
C GLY A 340 -19.80 8.23 28.38
N ASN A 341 -18.93 9.23 28.18
CA ASN A 341 -19.25 10.61 28.46
C ASN A 341 -19.59 11.38 27.19
N ARG A 342 -20.67 12.16 27.22
CA ARG A 342 -21.00 13.09 26.13
C ARG A 342 -20.00 14.24 26.13
N VAL A 343 -19.28 14.40 25.02
CA VAL A 343 -18.23 15.43 24.87
C VAL A 343 -18.62 16.56 23.93
N LYS A 344 -19.56 16.33 23.01
CA LYS A 344 -20.00 17.35 22.04
C LYS A 344 -21.45 17.15 21.62
N GLU A 345 -22.14 18.25 21.34
CA GLU A 345 -23.47 18.28 20.75
C GLU A 345 -23.49 19.30 19.61
N ILE A 346 -24.09 18.94 18.48
CA ILE A 346 -24.14 19.74 17.27
C ILE A 346 -25.57 19.69 16.73
N VAL A 347 -26.26 20.82 16.75
CA VAL A 347 -27.66 20.94 16.33
C VAL A 347 -27.72 21.53 14.92
N CYS A 348 -28.49 20.91 14.03
CA CYS A 348 -28.67 21.32 12.64
C CYS A 348 -27.37 21.70 11.91
N PRO A 349 -26.35 20.82 11.89
CA PRO A 349 -25.06 21.15 11.27
C PRO A 349 -25.18 21.37 9.76
N SER A 350 -24.28 22.19 9.23
CA SER A 350 -23.89 22.13 7.81
C SER A 350 -22.92 20.97 7.59
N HIS A 351 -22.73 20.57 6.33
CA HIS A 351 -21.80 19.50 5.97
C HIS A 351 -20.37 19.75 6.50
N ASP A 352 -19.86 20.97 6.34
CA ASP A 352 -18.48 21.31 6.71
C ASP A 352 -18.23 21.25 8.23
N VAL A 353 -19.20 21.70 9.03
CA VAL A 353 -19.11 21.69 10.51
C VAL A 353 -19.10 20.26 11.03
N LEU A 354 -19.89 19.39 10.39
CA LEU A 354 -19.97 17.98 10.73
C LEU A 354 -18.63 17.30 10.44
N GLU A 355 -18.09 17.48 9.24
CA GLU A 355 -16.84 16.84 8.81
C GLU A 355 -15.62 17.33 9.62
N HIS A 356 -15.54 18.62 9.95
CA HIS A 356 -14.47 19.15 10.79
C HIS A 356 -14.50 18.57 12.20
N SER A 357 -15.70 18.40 12.77
CA SER A 357 -15.85 17.87 14.14
C SER A 357 -15.37 16.42 14.29
N TYR A 358 -15.42 15.62 13.22
CA TYR A 358 -14.97 14.22 13.26
C TYR A 358 -13.46 14.07 13.17
N LYS A 359 -12.77 14.99 12.46
CA LYS A 359 -11.30 14.98 12.38
C LYS A 359 -10.64 15.07 13.76
N ASP A 360 -11.18 15.89 14.66
CA ASP A 360 -10.64 16.10 16.01
C ASP A 360 -10.72 14.86 16.92
N HIS A 361 -11.59 13.90 16.57
CA HIS A 361 -11.90 12.73 17.41
C HIS A 361 -11.37 11.41 16.83
N GLN A 362 -10.62 11.49 15.72
CA GLN A 362 -9.87 10.36 15.20
C GLN A 362 -8.74 9.99 16.18
N MET A 363 -8.49 8.69 16.38
CA MET A 363 -7.30 8.26 17.13
C MET A 363 -6.05 8.90 16.50
N PRO A 364 -5.13 9.48 17.29
CA PRO A 364 -3.92 10.05 16.75
C PRO A 364 -3.14 8.97 16.01
N MET A 365 -2.95 9.19 14.71
CA MET A 365 -2.02 8.46 13.87
C MET A 365 -0.62 8.82 14.36
N THR A 366 -0.08 8.05 15.30
CA THR A 366 1.24 8.28 15.90
C THR A 366 2.28 7.39 15.25
#